data_AF-A0A964BLB1-F1
#
_entry.id   AF-A0A964BLB1-F1
#
_cell.length_a   1.000
_cell.length_b   1.000
_cell.length_c   1.000
_cell.angle_alpha   90.00
_cell.angle_beta   90.00
_cell.angle_gamma   90.00
#
_symmetry.space_group_name_H-M   'P 1'
#
loop_
_entity.id
_entity.type
_entity.pdbx_description
1 polymer ?
#
loop_
_entity_poly.entity_id
_entity_poly.type
_entity_poly.pdbx_seq_one_letter_code
_entity_poly.pdbx_strand_id
1 'polypeptide(L)' 'MGKTIDDEILNELLKGCERPEDLLGGGGLLRELKKALMQRMLGAELSDHLGYEHGSEAPPVQSPFDNSGVSDPAQERG' A
#
# COMPACT_ATOMS: atom_id res chain seq x y z
N MET A 1 2.13 23.60 24.53
CA MET A 1 1.00 22.73 24.93
C MET A 1 1.33 21.33 24.42
N GLY A 2 1.80 20.44 25.29
CA GLY A 2 2.04 19.04 24.90
C GLY A 2 0.72 18.30 24.79
N LYS A 3 0.53 17.51 23.74
CA LYS A 3 -0.61 16.57 23.69
C LYS A 3 -0.25 15.38 24.58
N THR A 4 -1.07 15.10 25.57
CA THR A 4 -1.02 13.87 26.34
C THR A 4 -1.64 12.74 25.52
N ILE A 5 -1.05 11.55 25.62
CA ILE A 5 -1.59 10.32 25.05
C ILE A 5 -2.31 9.61 26.20
N ASP A 6 -3.51 9.13 25.94
CA ASP A 6 -4.29 8.40 26.95
C ASP A 6 -3.62 7.07 27.31
N ASP A 7 -3.64 6.71 28.60
CA ASP A 7 -3.00 5.49 29.10
C ASP A 7 -3.57 4.22 28.46
N GLU A 8 -4.86 4.23 28.10
CA GLU A 8 -5.49 3.11 27.38
C GLU A 8 -4.85 2.90 25.99
N ILE A 9 -4.53 3.97 25.28
CA ILE A 9 -3.84 3.89 23.98
C ILE A 9 -2.41 3.39 24.18
N LEU A 10 -1.73 3.84 25.24
CA LEU A 10 -0.39 3.34 25.57
C LEU A 10 -0.40 1.84 25.86
N ASN A 11 -1.39 1.35 26.62
CA ASN A 11 -1.53 -0.07 26.92
C ASN A 11 -1.82 -0.90 25.66
N GLU A 12 -2.70 -0.44 24.77
CA GLU A 12 -2.97 -1.14 23.52
C GLU A 12 -1.77 -1.13 22.57
N LEU A 13 -1.02 -0.03 22.49
CA LEU A 13 0.23 0.03 21.71
C LEU A 13 1.29 -0.94 22.25
N LEU A 14 1.45 -1.03 23.58
CA LEU A 14 2.45 -1.89 24.21
C LEU A 14 2.03 -3.36 24.30
N LYS A 15 0.82 -3.70 23.86
CA LYS A 15 0.30 -5.06 23.91
C LYS A 15 1.16 -6.00 23.06
N GLY A 16 1.71 -7.03 23.68
CA GLY A 16 2.61 -7.98 23.03
C GLY A 16 4.05 -7.49 22.87
N CYS A 17 4.40 -6.29 23.35
CA CYS A 17 5.79 -5.90 23.52
C CYS A 17 6.32 -6.54 24.82
N GLU A 18 7.16 -7.56 24.70
CA GLU A 18 7.72 -8.27 25.86
C GLU A 18 9.10 -7.73 26.23
N ARG A 19 9.81 -7.16 25.26
CA ARG A 19 11.18 -6.69 25.42
C ARG A 19 11.34 -5.25 24.97
N PRO A 20 12.34 -4.52 25.52
CA PRO A 20 12.66 -3.17 25.07
C PRO A 20 12.99 -3.12 23.57
N GLU A 21 13.55 -4.19 23.01
CA GLU A 21 13.86 -4.29 21.58
C GLU A 21 12.61 -4.35 20.68
N ASP A 22 11.48 -4.85 21.17
CA ASP A 22 10.22 -4.90 20.41
C ASP A 22 9.62 -3.50 20.23
N LEU A 23 9.91 -2.59 21.17
CA LEU A 23 9.50 -1.19 21.10
C LEU A 23 10.55 -0.32 20.41
N LEU A 24 11.82 -0.45 20.82
CA LEU A 24 12.92 0.47 20.48
C LEU A 24 13.91 -0.08 19.46
N GLY A 25 13.84 -1.37 19.13
CA GLY A 25 14.75 -2.00 18.20
C GLY A 25 14.62 -1.45 16.78
N GLY A 26 15.57 -1.80 15.92
CA GLY A 26 15.58 -1.36 14.52
C GLY A 26 14.32 -1.77 13.74
N GLY A 27 13.60 -2.79 14.23
CA GLY A 27 12.30 -3.28 13.74
C GLY A 27 11.10 -2.94 14.63
N GLY A 28 11.30 -2.19 15.71
CA GLY A 28 10.31 -2.06 16.78
C GLY A 28 9.15 -1.12 16.46
N LEU A 29 8.11 -1.22 17.29
CA LEU A 29 6.86 -0.48 17.17
C LEU A 29 7.05 1.03 17.00
N LEU A 30 8.02 1.64 17.69
CA LEU A 30 8.22 3.09 17.63
C LEU A 30 8.60 3.57 16.22
N ARG A 31 9.33 2.75 15.46
CA ARG A 31 9.70 3.06 14.07
C ARG A 31 8.46 3.10 13.18
N GLU A 32 7.58 2.11 13.32
CA GLU A 32 6.35 1.99 12.53
C GLU A 32 5.34 3.07 12.89
N LEU A 33 5.16 3.32 14.19
CA LEU A 33 4.32 4.40 14.69
C LEU A 33 4.78 5.76 14.12
N LYS A 34 6.08 6.04 14.13
CA LYS A 34 6.64 7.28 13.56
C LYS A 34 6.32 7.40 12.07
N LYS A 35 6.50 6.31 11.30
CA LYS A 35 6.18 6.26 9.86
C LYS A 35 4.70 6.58 9.62
N ALA A 36 3.81 5.89 10.33
CA ALA A 36 2.36 6.06 10.22
C ALA A 36 1.91 7.50 10.55
N LEU A 37 2.45 8.08 11.62
CA LEU A 37 2.15 9.47 12.01
C LEU A 37 2.60 10.47 10.95
N MET A 38 3.81 10.31 10.41
CA MET A 38 4.31 11.18 9.35
C MET A 38 3.45 11.05 8.10
N GLN A 39 3.11 9.84 7.67
CA GLN A 39 2.24 9.61 6.52
C GLN A 39 0.87 10.25 6.69
N ARG A 40 0.22 10.07 7.85
CA ARG A 40 -1.08 10.69 8.14
C ARG A 40 -0.99 12.22 8.21
N MET A 41 0.13 12.77 8.68
CA MET A 41 0.37 14.21 8.67
C MET A 41 0.59 14.74 7.24
N LEU A 42 1.29 13.99 6.40
CA LEU A 42 1.59 14.36 5.01
C LEU A 42 0.44 14.01 4.05
N GLY A 43 -0.62 13.35 4.51
CA GLY A 43 -1.71 12.87 3.65
C GLY A 43 -1.31 11.72 2.71
N ALA A 44 -0.18 11.05 2.98
CA ALA A 44 0.23 9.86 2.25
C ALA A 44 -0.47 8.65 2.86
N GLU A 45 -1.14 7.85 2.04
CA GLU A 45 -1.74 6.59 2.49
C GLU A 45 -0.63 5.57 2.82
N LEU A 46 -0.83 4.80 3.89
CA LEU A 46 -0.01 3.62 4.21
C LEU A 46 -0.32 2.53 3.18
N SER A 47 0.33 2.56 2.02
CA SER A 47 0.38 1.41 1.12
C SER A 47 1.32 0.34 1.66
N ASP A 48 1.04 -0.18 2.85
CA ASP A 48 1.61 -1.43 3.34
C ASP A 48 0.42 -2.38 3.54
N HIS A 49 0.13 -3.14 2.48
CA HIS A 49 -0.80 -4.27 2.54
C HIS A 49 -0.34 -5.21 3.66
N LEU A 50 -1.03 -5.18 4.80
CA LEU A 50 -1.12 -6.34 5.68
C LEU A 50 -1.65 -7.47 4.80
N GLY A 51 -0.76 -8.38 4.40
CA GLY A 51 -1.09 -9.45 3.46
C GLY A 51 -2.28 -10.25 3.98
N TYR A 52 -3.44 -10.06 3.36
CA TYR A 52 -4.36 -11.07 2.83
C TYR A 52 -5.47 -10.37 2.01
N GLU A 53 -5.99 -11.12 1.06
CA GLU A 53 -6.54 -10.68 -0.22
C GLU A 53 -7.83 -9.84 -0.17
N HIS A 54 -7.91 -8.83 -1.04
CA HIS A 54 -9.21 -8.37 -1.52
C HIS A 54 -9.46 -8.95 -2.92
N GLY A 55 -10.13 -10.10 -2.96
CA GLY A 55 -10.83 -10.61 -4.13
C GLY A 55 -9.96 -10.95 -5.34
N SER A 56 -9.34 -12.12 -5.33
CA SER A 56 -9.24 -12.96 -6.53
C SER A 56 -10.66 -13.02 -7.15
N GLU A 57 -10.96 -12.49 -8.33
CA GLU A 57 -10.30 -12.50 -9.64
C GLU A 57 -10.65 -11.19 -10.36
N ALA A 58 -9.67 -10.46 -10.89
CA ALA A 58 -9.96 -9.36 -11.81
C ALA A 58 -10.59 -9.98 -13.08
N PRO A 59 -11.73 -9.49 -13.57
CA PRO A 59 -12.33 -10.03 -14.79
C PRO A 59 -11.34 -9.86 -15.94
N PRO A 60 -11.28 -10.82 -16.89
CA PRO A 60 -10.34 -10.71 -18.00
C PRO A 60 -10.63 -9.41 -18.75
N VAL A 61 -9.62 -8.54 -18.79
CA VAL A 61 -9.65 -7.30 -19.57
C VAL A 61 -9.82 -7.70 -21.03
N GLN A 62 -11.00 -7.46 -21.59
CA GLN A 62 -11.18 -7.44 -23.03
C GLN A 62 -10.41 -6.25 -23.58
N SER A 63 -9.32 -6.51 -24.31
CA SER A 63 -8.57 -5.48 -25.03
C SER A 63 -9.33 -5.07 -26.30
N PRO A 64 -9.70 -3.78 -26.48
CA PRO A 64 -10.10 -3.27 -27.76
C PRO A 64 -8.84 -2.75 -28.46
N PHE A 65 -8.07 -3.66 -29.06
CA PHE A 65 -7.01 -3.30 -29.99
C PHE A 65 -7.10 -4.21 -31.22
N ASP A 66 -8.03 -3.84 -32.10
CA ASP A 66 -7.90 -4.12 -33.53
C ASP A 66 -6.68 -3.35 -34.03
N ASN A 67 -5.60 -4.06 -34.39
CA ASN A 67 -4.57 -3.49 -35.23
C ASN A 67 -4.15 -4.48 -36.33
N SER A 68 -4.55 -4.10 -37.54
CA SER A 68 -3.79 -4.27 -38.79
C SER A 68 -3.39 -5.68 -39.21
N GLY A 69 -4.33 -6.41 -39.81
CA GLY A 69 -4.00 -7.24 -40.96
C GLY A 69 -3.82 -6.34 -42.18
N VAL A 70 -2.57 -6.13 -42.57
CA VAL A 70 -2.21 -5.41 -43.80
C VAL A 70 -2.86 -6.11 -45.00
N SER A 71 -3.63 -5.36 -45.80
CA SER A 71 -3.93 -5.71 -47.18
C SER A 71 -3.73 -4.45 -48.01
N ASP A 72 -2.59 -4.43 -48.65
CA ASP A 72 -2.05 -3.43 -49.56
C ASP A 72 -2.98 -3.20 -50.77
N PRO A 73 -3.50 -1.99 -51.04
CA PRO A 73 -4.21 -1.70 -52.28
C PRO A 73 -3.22 -1.21 -53.33
N ALA A 74 -2.50 -2.13 -53.96
CA ALA A 74 -1.77 -1.83 -55.20
C ALA A 74 -2.79 -1.60 -56.33
N GLN A 75 -3.11 -0.32 -56.55
CA GLN A 75 -3.63 0.21 -57.80
C GLN A 75 -2.53 0.18 -58.86
N GLU A 76 -2.65 -0.68 -59.86
CA GLU A 76 -1.99 -0.55 -61.17
C GLU A 76 -2.96 -1.11 -62.22
N ARG A 77 -3.85 -0.31 -62.80
CA ARG A 77 -3.68 0.40 -64.10
C ARG A 77 -2.93 -0.44 -65.15
N GLY A 78 -3.71 -1.11 -66.00
CA GLY A 78 -3.27 -1.75 -67.25
C GLY A 78 -4.45 -2.39 -67.96
#